data_AF-A0A6A4IQH7-F1
#
_entry.id   AF-A0A6A4IQH7-F1
#
_cell.length_a   1.000
_cell.length_b   1.000
_cell.length_c   1.000
_cell.angle_alpha   90.00
_cell.angle_beta   90.00
_cell.angle_gamma   90.00
#
_symmetry.space_group_name_H-M   'P 1'
#
loop_
_entity.id
_entity.type
_entity.pdbx_description
1 polymer ?
#
loop_
_entity_poly.entity_id
_entity_poly.type
_entity_poly.pdbx_seq_one_letter_code
_entity_poly.pdbx_strand_id
1 'polypeptide(L)'
;GGSYNPPRHAFDLYTPRFVKGKGKDKMGVCPICIEDVERGGEGKKLWLAMKFSAYNYHMQYSHGISASSSYPFSPPIAFRMTSRTAHHKSEKTRIKEGRCHKCLKWVAVEGIKDVEVKVKELFWWKHAATCHASTTIQGETDIFEGDEVYAKLKELGPSAAKESKKR
;
A
#
# COMPACT_ATOMS: atom_id res chain seq x y z
N GLY A 1 22.77 5.97 8.26
CA GLY A 1 23.28 5.51 6.95
C GLY A 1 22.18 5.53 5.91
N GLY A 2 22.10 6.61 5.13
CA GLY A 2 21.12 6.85 4.07
C GLY A 2 20.96 8.35 3.85
N SER A 3 20.77 8.77 2.61
CA SER A 3 20.50 10.16 2.25
C SER A 3 18.99 10.39 2.22
N TYR A 4 18.55 11.58 2.65
CA TYR A 4 17.15 11.98 2.55
C TYR A 4 16.71 11.97 1.08
N ASN A 5 15.53 11.42 0.83
CA ASN A 5 14.91 11.35 -0.48
C ASN A 5 13.54 12.04 -0.41
N PRO A 6 13.39 13.23 -0.99
CA PRO A 6 12.16 14.01 -0.85
C PRO A 6 10.97 13.26 -1.46
N PRO A 7 9.80 13.28 -0.80
CA PRO A 7 8.58 12.70 -1.36
C PRO A 7 8.08 13.51 -2.56
N ARG A 8 7.18 12.92 -3.37
CA ARG A 8 6.57 13.63 -4.52
C ARG A 8 5.69 14.80 -4.08
N HIS A 9 5.05 14.66 -2.92
CA HIS A 9 4.25 15.68 -2.23
C HIS A 9 4.13 15.34 -0.73
N ALA A 10 3.60 16.25 0.08
CA ALA A 10 3.50 16.10 1.54
C ALA A 10 2.81 14.78 1.98
N PHE A 11 1.79 14.35 1.23
CA PHE A 11 0.97 13.17 1.53
C PHE A 11 1.40 11.87 0.85
N ASP A 12 2.61 11.80 0.27
CA ASP A 12 3.07 10.63 -0.51
C ASP A 12 3.44 9.46 0.42
N LEU A 13 2.61 8.43 0.51
CA LEU A 13 2.88 7.26 1.37
C LEU A 13 3.77 6.21 0.70
N TYR A 14 4.12 6.38 -0.58
CA TYR A 14 4.87 5.39 -1.34
C TYR A 14 6.38 5.65 -1.37
N THR A 15 6.81 6.90 -1.51
CA THR A 15 8.21 7.23 -1.78
C THR A 15 9.08 7.00 -0.53
N PRO A 16 10.19 6.25 -0.61
CA PRO A 16 11.04 6.03 0.56
C PRO A 16 11.62 7.36 1.04
N ARG A 17 11.58 7.65 2.34
CA ARG A 17 12.13 8.90 2.90
C ARG A 17 13.64 8.93 2.93
N PHE A 18 14.28 7.76 2.94
CA PHE A 18 15.73 7.64 2.88
C PHE A 18 16.13 6.55 1.88
N VAL A 19 17.20 6.84 1.14
CA VAL A 19 17.78 5.91 0.16
C VAL A 19 19.28 5.75 0.40
N LYS A 20 19.85 4.63 -0.02
CA LYS A 20 21.30 4.40 -0.02
C LYS A 20 21.70 3.55 -1.23
N GLY A 21 23.00 3.54 -1.54
CA GLY A 21 23.54 2.78 -2.66
C GLY A 21 23.17 3.37 -4.03
N LYS A 22 23.63 2.72 -5.10
CA LYS A 22 23.45 3.16 -6.49
C LYS A 22 23.21 1.96 -7.41
N GLY A 23 22.56 2.19 -8.55
CA GLY A 23 22.30 1.15 -9.54
C GLY A 23 21.57 -0.06 -8.95
N LYS A 24 22.18 -1.25 -9.06
CA LYS A 24 21.62 -2.52 -8.55
C LYS A 24 21.55 -2.59 -7.02
N ASP A 25 22.45 -1.88 -6.35
CA ASP A 25 22.56 -1.87 -4.89
C ASP A 25 21.74 -0.72 -4.27
N LYS A 26 20.94 0.00 -5.07
CA LYS A 26 20.07 1.06 -4.58
C LYS A 26 18.97 0.45 -3.71
N MET A 27 18.89 0.92 -2.46
CA MET A 27 17.89 0.53 -1.48
C MET A 27 17.10 1.74 -0.99
N GLY A 28 15.83 1.52 -0.66
CA GLY A 28 14.96 2.48 0.02
C GLY A 28 14.47 1.91 1.33
N VAL A 29 14.33 2.76 2.36
CA VAL A 29 13.64 2.36 3.60
C VAL A 29 12.14 2.50 3.43
N CYS A 30 11.37 1.49 3.86
CA CYS A 30 9.91 1.60 3.89
C CYS A 30 9.49 2.73 4.84
N PRO A 31 8.69 3.72 4.38
CA PRO A 31 8.24 4.84 5.21
C PRO A 31 7.16 4.43 6.22
N ILE A 32 6.55 3.25 6.08
CA ILE A 32 5.49 2.76 6.98
C ILE A 32 6.08 1.87 8.06
N CYS A 33 6.90 0.86 7.70
CA CYS A 33 7.50 -0.03 8.71
C CYS A 33 8.38 0.71 9.72
N ILE A 34 8.98 1.84 9.34
CA ILE A 34 9.85 2.61 10.24
C ILE A 34 9.07 3.38 11.31
N GLU A 35 7.80 3.69 11.06
CA GLU A 35 6.94 4.36 12.03
C GLU A 35 6.70 3.47 13.25
N ASP A 36 6.43 4.08 14.40
CA ASP A 36 6.14 3.36 15.64
C ASP A 36 4.86 2.53 15.54
N VAL A 37 4.80 1.47 16.34
CA VAL A 37 3.63 0.59 16.42
C VAL A 37 2.38 1.35 16.85
N GLU A 38 2.53 2.37 17.71
CA GLU A 38 1.45 3.25 18.15
C GLU A 38 0.83 4.05 16.99
N ARG A 39 1.60 4.32 15.93
CA ARG A 39 1.13 4.98 14.70
C ARG A 39 0.75 3.99 13.59
N GLY A 40 0.66 2.70 13.91
CA GLY A 40 0.34 1.64 12.96
C GLY A 40 1.53 1.13 12.12
N GLY A 41 2.77 1.54 12.45
CA GLY A 41 3.99 1.02 11.83
C GLY A 41 4.52 -0.25 12.49
N GLU A 42 5.80 -0.58 12.23
CA GLU A 42 6.47 -1.76 12.81
C GLU A 42 7.63 -1.41 13.76
N GLY A 43 8.01 -0.13 13.87
CA GLY A 43 9.21 0.33 14.58
C GLY A 43 10.52 -0.20 13.97
N LYS A 44 10.51 -0.60 12.69
CA LYS A 44 11.62 -1.32 12.05
C LYS A 44 12.14 -0.59 10.82
N LYS A 45 13.45 -0.41 10.80
CA LYS A 45 14.18 0.13 9.64
C LYS A 45 14.37 -0.93 8.55
N LEU A 46 13.33 -1.17 7.75
CA LEU A 46 13.35 -2.15 6.67
C LEU A 46 13.92 -1.57 5.36
N TRP A 47 15.17 -1.92 5.03
CA TRP A 47 15.81 -1.56 3.76
C TRP A 47 15.49 -2.57 2.67
N LEU A 48 14.93 -2.12 1.55
CA LEU A 48 14.52 -2.97 0.45
C LEU A 48 15.18 -2.55 -0.85
N ALA A 49 15.56 -3.53 -1.67
CA ALA A 49 16.15 -3.28 -2.98
C ALA A 49 15.14 -2.61 -3.91
N MET A 50 15.57 -1.54 -4.59
CA MET A 50 14.70 -0.78 -5.49
C MET A 50 14.70 -1.35 -6.91
N LYS A 51 15.86 -1.79 -7.43
CA LYS A 51 15.99 -2.24 -8.84
C LYS A 51 15.21 -3.53 -9.14
N PHE A 52 15.10 -4.43 -8.18
CA PHE A 52 14.42 -5.72 -8.34
C PHE A 52 12.97 -5.69 -7.83
N SER A 53 12.37 -4.50 -7.76
CA SER A 53 10.98 -4.30 -7.32
C SER A 53 10.64 -4.85 -5.92
N ALA A 54 11.62 -5.24 -5.10
CA ALA A 54 11.37 -5.70 -3.73
C ALA A 54 10.68 -4.62 -2.90
N TYR A 55 11.14 -3.37 -3.02
CA TYR A 55 10.49 -2.20 -2.42
C TYR A 55 9.04 -2.06 -2.88
N ASN A 56 8.80 -2.07 -4.20
CA ASN A 56 7.46 -1.90 -4.77
C ASN A 56 6.51 -3.04 -4.35
N TYR A 57 6.99 -4.29 -4.41
CA TYR A 57 6.24 -5.47 -3.98
C TYR A 57 5.80 -5.36 -2.52
N HIS A 58 6.72 -4.95 -1.65
CA HIS A 58 6.42 -4.73 -0.25
C HIS A 58 5.37 -3.63 -0.04
N MET A 59 5.54 -2.46 -0.66
CA MET A 59 4.54 -1.37 -0.53
C MET A 59 3.14 -1.83 -0.98
N GLN A 60 3.04 -2.59 -2.08
CA GLN A 60 1.77 -3.04 -2.62
C GLN A 60 1.12 -4.18 -1.80
N TYR A 61 1.90 -5.13 -1.32
CA TYR A 61 1.36 -6.38 -0.76
C TYR A 61 1.49 -6.51 0.76
N SER A 62 2.29 -5.66 1.39
CA SER A 62 2.36 -5.53 2.86
C SER A 62 1.56 -4.35 3.37
N HIS A 63 1.42 -3.28 2.58
CA HIS A 63 0.73 -2.05 2.99
C HIS A 63 -0.40 -1.60 2.08
N GLY A 64 -0.61 -2.25 0.93
CA GLY A 64 -1.68 -1.87 0.01
C GLY A 64 -1.48 -0.49 -0.64
N ILE A 65 -0.25 0.02 -0.73
CA ILE A 65 0.03 1.35 -1.29
C ILE A 65 0.39 1.26 -2.78
N SER A 66 -0.28 2.06 -3.61
CA SER A 66 -0.02 2.16 -5.04
C SER A 66 1.22 3.00 -5.33
N ALA A 67 2.12 2.49 -6.19
CA ALA A 67 3.24 3.26 -6.71
C ALA A 67 2.82 4.45 -7.60
N SER A 68 1.63 4.36 -8.19
CA SER A 68 1.10 5.35 -9.13
C SER A 68 0.39 6.48 -8.41
N SER A 69 -0.53 6.19 -7.48
CA SER A 69 -1.24 7.24 -6.74
C SER A 69 -0.49 7.70 -5.49
N SER A 70 0.47 6.93 -4.97
CA SER A 70 1.11 7.11 -3.66
C SER A 70 0.18 7.01 -2.45
N TYR A 71 -1.02 6.49 -2.65
CA TYR A 71 -2.05 6.29 -1.63
C TYR A 71 -2.44 4.81 -1.52
N PRO A 72 -3.17 4.40 -0.47
CA PRO A 72 -3.75 3.07 -0.38
C PRO A 72 -4.64 2.74 -1.58
N PHE A 73 -4.72 1.47 -1.92
CA PHE A 73 -5.69 0.96 -2.87
C PHE A 73 -7.10 1.10 -2.29
N SER A 74 -8.02 1.61 -3.10
CA SER A 74 -9.43 1.70 -2.71
C SER A 74 -10.02 0.35 -2.29
N PRO A 75 -10.89 0.33 -1.27
CA PRO A 75 -11.54 -0.90 -0.81
C PRO A 75 -12.59 -1.39 -1.82
N PRO A 76 -13.10 -2.62 -1.67
CA PRO A 76 -14.25 -3.07 -2.44
C PRO A 76 -15.50 -2.19 -2.19
N ILE A 77 -16.26 -1.88 -3.25
CA ILE A 77 -17.51 -1.10 -3.14
C ILE A 77 -18.70 -1.91 -2.60
N ALA A 78 -18.57 -3.24 -2.56
CA ALA A 78 -19.55 -4.14 -2.00
C ALA A 78 -18.89 -5.48 -1.67
N PHE A 79 -19.49 -6.24 -0.76
CA PHE A 79 -19.08 -7.61 -0.45
C PHE A 79 -20.22 -8.59 -0.70
N ARG A 80 -19.87 -9.82 -1.09
CA ARG A 80 -20.81 -10.95 -1.14
C ARG A 80 -20.13 -12.24 -0.70
N MET A 81 -20.94 -13.23 -0.34
CA MET A 81 -20.47 -14.60 -0.08
C MET A 81 -20.90 -15.50 -1.24
N THR A 82 -19.97 -16.26 -1.79
CA THR A 82 -20.23 -17.20 -2.88
C THR A 82 -19.90 -18.61 -2.40
N SER A 83 -20.84 -19.54 -2.60
CA SER A 83 -20.63 -20.95 -2.30
C SER A 83 -19.72 -21.61 -3.33
N ARG A 84 -18.92 -22.57 -2.89
CA ARG A 84 -17.98 -23.33 -3.70
C ARG A 84 -17.99 -24.80 -3.32
N THR A 85 -17.71 -25.66 -4.29
CA THR A 85 -17.42 -27.06 -4.05
C THR A 85 -15.99 -27.18 -3.51
N ALA A 86 -15.84 -27.70 -2.29
CA ALA A 86 -14.54 -28.01 -1.73
C ALA A 86 -14.03 -29.33 -2.34
N HIS A 87 -12.83 -29.32 -2.92
CA HIS A 87 -12.19 -30.53 -3.45
C HIS A 87 -11.30 -31.22 -2.41
N HIS A 88 -10.99 -30.54 -1.30
CA HIS A 88 -10.20 -31.07 -0.21
C HIS A 88 -10.73 -30.60 1.15
N LYS A 89 -10.49 -31.38 2.23
CA LYS A 89 -10.99 -31.08 3.59
C LYS A 89 -10.53 -29.73 4.15
N SER A 90 -9.40 -29.21 3.68
CA SER A 90 -8.83 -27.93 4.10
C SER A 90 -9.23 -26.75 3.21
N GLU A 91 -10.20 -26.94 2.31
CA GLU A 91 -10.74 -25.88 1.46
C GLU A 91 -12.06 -25.35 2.00
N LYS A 92 -12.23 -24.03 1.92
CA LYS A 92 -13.46 -23.36 2.30
C LYS A 92 -14.58 -23.66 1.29
N THR A 93 -15.77 -23.98 1.79
CA THR A 93 -16.99 -24.17 0.99
C THR A 93 -17.70 -22.86 0.66
N ARG A 94 -17.28 -21.75 1.27
CA ARG A 94 -17.76 -20.39 0.99
C ARG A 94 -16.57 -19.46 0.90
N ILE A 95 -16.64 -18.48 0.00
CA ILE A 95 -15.60 -17.47 -0.16
C ILE A 95 -16.22 -16.07 -0.17
N LYS A 96 -15.59 -15.13 0.53
CA LYS A 96 -15.93 -13.72 0.49
C LYS A 96 -15.34 -13.10 -0.77
N GLU A 97 -16.18 -12.38 -1.51
CA GLU A 97 -15.78 -11.60 -2.68
C GLU A 97 -16.06 -10.12 -2.47
N GLY A 98 -15.21 -9.28 -3.03
CA GLY A 98 -15.34 -7.83 -3.08
C GLY A 98 -15.60 -7.36 -4.51
N ARG A 99 -16.49 -6.38 -4.70
CA ARG A 99 -16.75 -5.76 -6.01
C ARG A 99 -15.76 -4.62 -6.26
N CYS A 100 -15.06 -4.66 -7.38
CA CYS A 100 -14.12 -3.62 -7.80
C CYS A 100 -14.85 -2.39 -8.33
N HIS A 101 -14.45 -1.18 -7.92
CA HIS A 101 -15.02 0.07 -8.45
C HIS A 101 -14.65 0.30 -9.91
N LYS A 102 -13.47 -0.17 -10.33
CA LYS A 102 -12.95 0.07 -11.68
C LYS A 102 -13.46 -0.95 -12.71
N CYS A 103 -13.23 -2.24 -12.46
CA CYS A 103 -13.61 -3.29 -13.42
C CYS A 103 -15.00 -3.89 -13.16
N LEU A 104 -15.65 -3.52 -12.05
CA LEU A 104 -16.97 -3.99 -11.63
C LEU A 104 -17.09 -5.51 -11.41
N LYS A 105 -15.98 -6.25 -11.50
CA LYS A 105 -15.91 -7.69 -11.23
C LYS A 105 -15.93 -7.97 -9.72
N TRP A 106 -16.48 -9.13 -9.38
CA TRP A 106 -16.35 -9.72 -8.06
C TRP A 106 -15.04 -10.50 -7.97
N VAL A 107 -14.25 -10.21 -6.95
CA VAL A 107 -12.91 -10.76 -6.75
C VAL A 107 -12.83 -11.36 -5.36
N ALA A 108 -12.29 -12.57 -5.24
CA ALA A 108 -12.04 -13.18 -3.94
C ALA A 108 -11.13 -12.29 -3.09
N VAL A 109 -11.59 -11.95 -1.88
CA VAL A 109 -10.82 -11.14 -0.91
C VAL A 109 -10.12 -12.01 0.13
N GLU A 110 -10.22 -13.33 0.01
CA GLU A 110 -9.57 -14.29 0.89
C GLU A 110 -9.08 -15.53 0.11
N GLY A 111 -8.26 -16.34 0.77
CA GLY A 111 -7.74 -17.59 0.21
C GLY A 111 -8.75 -18.74 0.27
N ILE A 112 -8.55 -19.70 -0.63
CA ILE A 112 -9.35 -20.94 -0.73
C ILE A 112 -9.07 -21.87 0.46
N LYS A 113 -7.79 -21.95 0.84
CA LYS A 113 -7.35 -22.79 1.96
C LYS A 113 -7.80 -22.15 3.26
N ASP A 114 -8.19 -22.99 4.20
CA ASP A 114 -8.51 -22.58 5.56
C ASP A 114 -7.22 -22.45 6.39
N VAL A 115 -6.43 -21.43 6.05
CA VAL A 115 -5.17 -21.12 6.70
C VAL A 115 -5.14 -19.62 6.96
N GLU A 116 -4.68 -19.25 8.16
CA GLU A 116 -4.49 -17.85 8.51
C GLU A 116 -3.36 -17.23 7.67
N VAL A 117 -3.65 -16.07 7.09
CA VAL A 117 -2.69 -15.29 6.32
C VAL A 117 -2.22 -14.09 7.13
N LYS A 118 -0.94 -13.75 7.00
CA LYS A 118 -0.34 -12.60 7.71
C LYS A 118 -1.02 -11.26 7.37
N VAL A 119 -1.51 -11.12 6.14
CA VAL A 119 -2.17 -9.93 5.63
C VAL A 119 -3.50 -10.37 5.02
N LYS A 120 -4.61 -10.00 5.65
CA LYS A 120 -5.95 -10.45 5.26
C LYS A 120 -6.36 -9.88 3.90
N GLU A 121 -5.98 -8.64 3.64
CA GLU A 121 -6.29 -7.85 2.45
C GLU A 121 -5.41 -8.22 1.24
N LEU A 122 -4.40 -9.08 1.41
CA LEU A 122 -3.43 -9.43 0.38
C LEU A 122 -4.10 -9.87 -0.93
N PHE A 123 -5.17 -10.66 -0.85
CA PHE A 123 -5.89 -11.16 -2.02
C PHE A 123 -6.55 -10.03 -2.80
N TRP A 124 -7.12 -9.04 -2.10
CA TRP A 124 -7.65 -7.83 -2.72
C TRP A 124 -6.55 -6.98 -3.34
N TRP A 125 -5.45 -6.75 -2.62
CA TRP A 125 -4.36 -5.91 -3.11
C TRP A 125 -3.66 -6.47 -4.36
N LYS A 126 -3.62 -7.80 -4.53
CA LYS A 126 -3.18 -8.43 -5.79
C LYS A 126 -4.02 -8.01 -6.99
N HIS A 127 -5.33 -7.93 -6.81
CA HIS A 127 -6.20 -7.40 -7.84
C HIS A 127 -6.01 -5.89 -8.01
N ALA A 128 -6.03 -5.13 -6.93
CA ALA A 128 -5.93 -3.68 -6.96
C ALA A 128 -4.63 -3.18 -7.62
N ALA A 129 -3.50 -3.84 -7.33
CA ALA A 129 -2.18 -3.55 -7.91
C ALA A 129 -2.17 -3.63 -9.45
N THR A 130 -2.95 -4.54 -10.03
CA THR A 130 -3.03 -4.73 -11.49
C THR A 130 -4.19 -3.95 -12.11
N CYS A 131 -5.26 -3.72 -11.35
CA CYS A 131 -6.49 -3.11 -11.85
C CYS A 131 -6.53 -1.60 -11.63
N HIS A 132 -6.33 -1.10 -10.40
CA HIS A 132 -6.69 0.27 -10.02
C HIS A 132 -5.80 1.32 -10.70
N ALA A 133 -4.50 1.04 -10.92
CA ALA A 133 -3.54 2.03 -11.42
C ALA A 133 -3.56 3.32 -10.56
N SER A 134 -3.98 4.46 -11.13
CA SER A 134 -4.16 5.75 -10.43
C SER A 134 -5.61 6.07 -10.06
N THR A 135 -6.57 5.18 -10.34
CA THR A 135 -7.98 5.44 -10.05
C THR A 135 -8.31 5.12 -8.59
N THR A 136 -9.12 5.96 -7.96
CA THR A 136 -9.66 5.77 -6.61
C THR A 136 -11.18 5.89 -6.61
N ILE A 137 -11.83 5.54 -5.50
CA ILE A 137 -13.26 5.77 -5.33
C ILE A 137 -13.51 7.27 -5.10
N GLN A 138 -14.55 7.82 -5.71
CA GLN A 138 -14.92 9.22 -5.55
C GLN A 138 -15.36 9.50 -4.10
N GLY A 139 -14.78 10.53 -3.47
CA GLY A 139 -15.09 10.92 -2.09
C GLY A 139 -14.30 10.18 -1.01
N GLU A 140 -13.43 9.24 -1.39
CA GLU A 140 -12.50 8.59 -0.47
C GLU A 140 -11.50 9.62 0.06
N THR A 141 -11.64 10.04 1.33
CA THR A 141 -10.86 11.15 1.90
C THR A 141 -10.27 10.86 3.29
N ASP A 142 -10.59 9.72 3.89
CA ASP A 142 -10.26 9.40 5.29
C ASP A 142 -8.99 8.53 5.43
N ILE A 143 -7.93 8.85 4.67
CA ILE A 143 -6.67 8.09 4.72
C ILE A 143 -5.77 8.57 5.87
N PHE A 144 -5.90 9.83 6.27
CA PHE A 144 -5.04 10.46 7.26
C PHE A 144 -5.78 10.74 8.55
N GLU A 145 -5.13 10.42 9.68
CA GLU A 145 -5.59 10.82 11.00
C GLU A 145 -5.36 12.32 11.21
N GLY A 146 -6.32 12.99 11.85
CA GLY A 146 -6.29 14.43 12.11
C GLY A 146 -5.33 14.84 13.24
N ASP A 147 -4.11 14.31 13.25
CA ASP A 147 -3.10 14.57 14.27
C ASP A 147 -2.29 15.86 14.00
N GLU A 148 -1.38 16.21 14.92
CA GLU A 148 -0.50 17.37 14.77
C GLU A 148 0.40 17.26 13.53
N VAL A 149 0.76 16.03 13.13
CA VAL A 149 1.59 15.80 11.94
C VAL A 149 0.81 16.14 10.68
N TYR A 150 -0.45 15.68 10.58
CA TYR A 150 -1.35 15.99 9.48
C TYR A 150 -1.64 17.49 9.37
N ALA A 151 -1.84 18.18 10.50
CA ALA A 151 -2.00 19.63 10.53
C ALA A 151 -0.78 20.34 9.90
N LYS A 152 0.44 19.95 10.29
CA LYS A 152 1.68 20.46 9.68
C LYS A 152 1.82 20.11 8.19
N LEU A 153 1.45 18.89 7.80
CA LEU A 153 1.49 18.48 6.38
C LEU A 153 0.51 19.27 5.51
N LYS A 154 -0.65 19.66 6.05
CA LYS A 154 -1.60 20.55 5.36
C LYS A 154 -1.01 21.92 5.07
N GLU A 155 -0.26 22.51 6.02
CA GLU A 155 0.41 23.80 5.83
C GLU A 155 1.45 23.76 4.72
N LEU A 156 2.15 22.63 4.54
CA LEU A 156 3.14 22.44 3.47
C LEU A 156 2.52 22.29 2.08
N GLY A 157 1.23 21.91 2.00
CA GLY A 157 0.48 21.75 0.75
C GLY A 157 1.03 20.66 -0.19
N PRO A 158 0.36 20.43 -1.32
CA PRO A 158 0.77 19.42 -2.31
C PRO A 158 2.02 19.81 -3.13
N SER A 159 2.59 21.01 -2.95
CA SER A 159 3.60 21.59 -3.86
C SER A 159 5.05 21.59 -3.33
N ALA A 160 5.29 21.12 -2.10
CA ALA A 160 6.56 21.34 -1.39
C ALA A 160 7.83 20.68 -1.99
N ALA A 161 7.72 19.84 -3.02
CA ALA A 161 8.87 19.06 -3.53
C ALA A 161 9.79 19.80 -4.53
N LYS A 162 9.52 21.06 -4.88
CA LYS A 162 10.24 21.74 -5.99
C LYS A 162 11.53 22.47 -5.62
N GLU A 163 11.86 22.70 -4.34
CA GLU A 163 12.98 23.60 -3.99
C GLU A 163 14.35 22.95 -3.74
N SER A 164 14.46 21.62 -3.63
CA SER A 164 15.72 20.99 -3.24
C SER A 164 16.71 20.69 -4.38
N LYS A 165 16.50 21.22 -5.60
CA LYS A 165 17.32 20.88 -6.79
C LYS A 165 18.23 22.01 -7.29
N LYS A 166 18.65 22.92 -6.41
CA LYS A 166 19.78 23.83 -6.65
C LYS A 166 20.85 23.59 -5.58
N ARG A 167 21.84 22.76 -5.92
CA ARG A 167 23.24 22.81 -5.46
C ARG A 167 24.05 21.81 -6.26
#